data_AF-A0A3P7ECP8-F1
#
_entry.id   AF-A0A3P7ECP8-F1
#
_cell.length_a   1.000
_cell.length_b   1.000
_cell.length_c   1.000
_cell.angle_alpha   90.00
_cell.angle_beta   90.00
_cell.angle_gamma   90.00
#
_symmetry.space_group_name_H-M   'P 1'
#
loop_
_entity.id
_entity.type
_entity.pdbx_description
1 polymer ?
#
loop_
_entity_poly.entity_id
_entity_poly.type
_entity_poly.pdbx_seq_one_letter_code
_entity_poly.pdbx_strand_id
1 'polypeptide(L)'
;MTKSLPSWLKLVITSRTLHDNELKIFDRFVILNIDENPNELIDFIREKLPQIDSDCVFECCQGSWFYISQYSRALNANLLTLPSTSRSSNDDNLFTLSSHRCNFIPNGVSALLTAIESELPTHLNLYLQLITASRRPPTRQRLIAAIVLTANRPTNLIESDLHECEPILECTDPLILNGAWRERFINDNECEEGHTLWAQFIQRTGCDTLQTLIEFAYHLAHSGGKCFIDFNELHYLDRIRILREFGADMIELKCPVFDYMTTDLLVKAGAVILNQRQQKVRPSYSFIIVFYCFRKWINIYY
;
A
#
# COMPACT_ATOMS: atom_id res chain seq x y z
N MET A 1 -2.99 21.02 -20.65
CA MET A 1 -4.44 21.10 -20.37
C MET A 1 -5.04 19.75 -20.60
N THR A 2 -5.58 19.21 -19.53
CA THR A 2 -6.08 17.86 -19.40
C THR A 2 -7.26 17.61 -20.36
N LYS A 3 -7.20 16.53 -21.14
CA LYS A 3 -8.44 15.78 -21.46
C LYS A 3 -8.91 15.11 -20.16
N SER A 4 -9.17 15.91 -19.12
CA SER A 4 -9.50 15.48 -17.75
C SER A 4 -10.99 15.22 -17.71
N LEU A 5 -11.32 13.97 -17.98
CA LEU A 5 -12.60 13.35 -17.65
C LEU A 5 -13.81 13.98 -18.38
N PRO A 6 -14.81 13.19 -18.78
CA PRO A 6 -16.01 13.74 -19.39
C PRO A 6 -16.71 14.72 -18.44
N SER A 7 -17.29 15.80 -18.96
CA SER A 7 -17.97 16.83 -18.15
C SER A 7 -19.18 16.30 -17.37
N TRP A 8 -19.74 15.16 -17.78
CA TRP A 8 -20.83 14.48 -17.08
C TRP A 8 -20.36 13.66 -15.88
N LEU A 9 -19.05 13.43 -15.72
CA LEU A 9 -18.51 12.63 -14.63
C LEU A 9 -18.51 13.44 -13.33
N LYS A 10 -19.27 12.97 -12.34
CA LYS A 10 -19.18 13.45 -10.96
C LYS A 10 -18.09 12.67 -10.24
N LEU A 11 -17.18 13.39 -9.58
CA LEU A 11 -16.04 12.82 -8.88
C LEU A 11 -16.16 13.12 -7.40
N VAL A 12 -15.93 12.10 -6.59
CA VAL A 12 -15.70 12.22 -5.15
C VAL A 12 -14.28 11.70 -4.91
N ILE A 13 -13.46 12.52 -4.25
CA ILE A 13 -12.07 12.22 -3.96
C ILE A 13 -11.92 12.31 -2.44
N THR A 14 -11.28 11.30 -1.84
CA THR A 14 -10.85 11.34 -0.45
C THR A 14 -9.34 11.56 -0.43
N SER A 15 -8.87 12.35 0.53
CA SER A 15 -7.46 12.63 0.74
C SER A 15 -7.22 12.82 2.23
N ARG A 16 -5.98 12.60 2.65
CA ARG A 16 -5.47 13.18 3.90
C ARG A 16 -5.40 14.70 3.77
N THR A 17 -5.21 15.38 4.90
CA THR A 17 -5.08 16.84 4.96
C THR A 17 -4.07 17.33 3.93
N LEU A 18 -4.54 18.15 2.98
CA LEU A 18 -3.74 18.75 1.93
C LEU A 18 -3.23 20.11 2.38
N HIS A 19 -2.05 20.50 1.91
CA HIS A 19 -1.57 21.87 2.13
C HIS A 19 -2.42 22.87 1.35
N ASP A 20 -2.57 24.10 1.85
CA ASP A 20 -3.37 25.16 1.21
C ASP A 20 -3.02 25.40 -0.27
N ASN A 21 -1.75 25.21 -0.64
CA ASN A 21 -1.29 25.36 -2.02
C ASN A 21 -1.78 24.23 -2.93
N GLU A 22 -1.97 23.02 -2.39
CA GLU A 22 -2.52 21.87 -3.11
C GLU A 22 -4.04 21.98 -3.25
N LEU A 23 -4.73 22.52 -2.24
CA LEU A 23 -6.17 22.76 -2.27
C LEU A 23 -6.59 23.67 -3.43
N LYS A 24 -5.72 24.61 -3.85
CA LYS A 24 -5.97 25.49 -5.02
C LYS A 24 -6.16 24.72 -6.32
N ILE A 25 -5.60 23.51 -6.44
CA ILE A 25 -5.75 22.64 -7.62
C ILE A 25 -7.18 22.09 -7.70
N PHE A 26 -7.88 22.04 -6.56
CA PHE A 26 -9.23 21.51 -6.40
C PHE A 26 -10.29 22.61 -6.26
N ASP A 27 -10.03 23.81 -6.81
CA ASP A 27 -10.95 24.96 -6.79
C ASP A 27 -12.37 24.67 -7.30
N ARG A 28 -12.52 23.64 -8.14
CA ARG A 28 -13.81 23.16 -8.67
C ARG A 28 -14.54 22.15 -7.77
N PHE A 29 -13.91 21.65 -6.72
CA PHE A 29 -14.49 20.66 -5.81
C PHE A 29 -15.13 21.34 -4.60
N VAL A 30 -16.21 20.74 -4.10
CA VAL A 30 -16.71 21.04 -2.76
C VAL A 30 -15.85 20.25 -1.78
N ILE A 31 -15.09 20.96 -0.94
CA ILE A 31 -14.21 20.35 0.06
C ILE A 31 -15.03 20.12 1.33
N LEU A 32 -15.06 18.88 1.79
CA LEU A 32 -15.67 18.49 3.06
C LEU A 32 -14.56 17.96 3.96
N ASN A 33 -14.32 18.64 5.07
CA ASN A 33 -13.47 18.13 6.13
C ASN A 33 -14.31 17.19 6.99
N ILE A 34 -13.82 15.98 7.21
CA ILE A 34 -14.45 15.05 8.15
C ILE A 34 -14.21 15.63 9.53
N ASP A 35 -15.30 15.90 10.26
CA ASP A 35 -15.23 16.50 11.59
C ASP A 35 -14.49 15.55 12.55
N GLU A 36 -13.58 16.10 13.34
CA GLU A 36 -12.84 15.37 14.36
C GLU A 36 -13.67 15.36 15.66
N ASN A 37 -14.89 14.85 15.59
CA ASN A 37 -15.74 14.74 16.78
C ASN A 37 -15.19 13.65 17.71
N PRO A 38 -14.61 14.00 18.87
CA PRO A 38 -13.97 13.02 19.74
C PRO A 38 -14.96 11.99 20.30
N ASN A 39 -16.25 12.36 20.40
CA ASN A 39 -17.28 11.47 20.94
C ASN A 39 -17.51 10.24 20.02
N GLU A 40 -17.48 10.43 18.70
CA GLU A 40 -17.67 9.31 17.76
C GLU A 40 -16.52 8.31 17.84
N LEU A 41 -15.29 8.80 18.03
CA LEU A 41 -14.13 7.94 18.23
C LEU A 41 -14.20 7.20 19.57
N ILE A 42 -14.65 7.86 20.65
CA ILE A 42 -14.84 7.21 21.96
C ILE A 42 -15.91 6.12 21.87
N ASP A 43 -17.02 6.38 21.19
CA ASP A 43 -18.07 5.38 20.98
C ASP A 43 -17.56 4.20 20.15
N PHE A 44 -16.74 4.46 19.13
CA PHE A 44 -16.07 3.42 18.35
C PHE A 44 -15.08 2.58 19.20
N ILE A 45 -14.34 3.21 20.11
CA ILE A 45 -13.46 2.53 21.07
C ILE A 45 -14.28 1.58 21.94
N ARG A 46 -15.38 2.07 22.53
CA ARG A 46 -16.26 1.27 23.39
C ARG A 46 -16.89 0.09 22.65
N GLU A 47 -17.22 0.27 21.37
CA GLU A 47 -17.74 -0.81 20.53
C GLU A 47 -16.67 -1.88 20.24
N LYS A 48 -15.45 -1.48 19.87
CA LYS A 48 -14.39 -2.40 19.41
C LYS A 48 -13.56 -3.02 20.52
N LEU A 49 -13.46 -2.35 21.66
CA LEU A 49 -12.60 -2.71 22.79
C LEU A 49 -13.36 -2.55 24.12
N PRO A 50 -14.55 -3.17 24.28
CA PRO A 50 -15.38 -3.02 25.50
C PRO A 50 -14.68 -3.48 26.79
N GLN A 51 -13.62 -4.27 26.67
CA GLN A 51 -12.84 -4.82 27.77
C GLN A 51 -11.69 -3.92 28.27
N ILE A 52 -11.42 -2.80 27.59
CA ILE A 52 -10.36 -1.86 27.93
C ILE A 52 -10.98 -0.51 28.30
N ASP A 53 -10.36 0.20 29.24
CA ASP A 53 -10.75 1.57 29.58
C ASP A 53 -10.67 2.48 28.34
N SER A 54 -11.79 3.13 28.00
CA SER A 54 -11.90 3.91 26.76
C SER A 54 -10.98 5.12 26.76
N ASP A 55 -10.77 5.74 27.92
CA ASP A 55 -9.99 6.96 28.06
C ASP A 55 -8.50 6.65 27.84
N CYS A 56 -8.01 5.56 28.44
CA CYS A 56 -6.65 5.06 28.21
C CYS A 56 -6.38 4.75 26.72
N VAL A 57 -7.32 4.08 26.03
CA VAL A 57 -7.16 3.80 24.59
C VAL A 57 -7.23 5.07 23.75
N PHE A 58 -8.10 6.01 24.11
CA PHE A 58 -8.24 7.28 23.41
C PHE A 58 -6.95 8.11 23.45
N GLU A 59 -6.25 8.11 24.59
CA GLU A 59 -4.93 8.74 24.71
C GLU A 59 -3.89 8.04 23.83
N CYS A 60 -3.84 6.70 23.84
CA CYS A 60 -2.86 5.93 23.08
C CYS A 60 -3.09 5.95 21.56
N CYS A 61 -4.32 6.08 21.09
CA CYS A 61 -4.64 5.98 19.67
C CYS A 61 -4.31 7.25 18.88
N GLN A 62 -4.13 8.39 19.56
CA GLN A 62 -3.79 9.68 18.96
C GLN A 62 -4.76 10.09 17.83
N GLY A 63 -6.06 9.84 18.03
CA GLY A 63 -7.11 10.15 17.04
C GLY A 63 -7.24 9.14 15.88
N SER A 64 -6.43 8.08 15.86
CA SER A 64 -6.40 7.14 14.73
C SER A 64 -7.49 6.07 14.82
N TRP A 65 -8.46 6.14 13.92
CA TRP A 65 -9.46 5.08 13.71
C TRP A 65 -8.83 3.74 13.29
N PHE A 66 -7.76 3.82 12.48
CA PHE A 66 -6.98 2.64 12.09
C PHE A 66 -6.39 1.94 13.30
N TYR A 67 -5.82 2.71 14.25
CA TYR A 67 -5.25 2.15 15.47
C TYR A 67 -6.27 1.29 16.20
N ILE A 68 -7.48 1.82 16.46
CA ILE A 68 -8.52 1.11 17.21
C ILE A 68 -8.91 -0.19 16.51
N SER A 69 -9.16 -0.10 15.21
CA SER A 69 -9.54 -1.27 14.38
C SER A 69 -8.44 -2.33 14.38
N GLN A 70 -7.19 -1.92 14.14
CA GLN A 70 -6.05 -2.84 14.07
C GLN A 70 -5.74 -3.48 15.43
N TYR A 71 -5.85 -2.70 16.52
CA TYR A 71 -5.63 -3.22 17.87
C TYR A 71 -6.69 -4.26 18.25
N SER A 72 -7.97 -3.98 17.99
CA SER A 72 -9.06 -4.95 18.17
C SER A 72 -8.85 -6.24 17.36
N ARG A 73 -8.43 -6.13 16.09
CA ARG A 73 -8.09 -7.29 15.25
C ARG A 73 -6.93 -8.10 15.80
N ALA A 74 -5.88 -7.45 16.29
CA ALA A 74 -4.72 -8.12 16.87
C ALA A 74 -5.06 -8.88 18.16
N LEU A 75 -5.91 -8.30 19.02
CA LEU A 75 -6.42 -8.98 20.22
C LEU A 75 -7.27 -10.20 19.85
N ASN A 76 -8.19 -10.07 18.88
CA ASN A 76 -9.02 -11.18 18.43
C ASN A 76 -8.21 -12.33 17.81
N ALA A 77 -7.06 -12.01 17.22
CA ALA A 77 -6.12 -12.98 16.66
C ALA A 77 -5.11 -13.53 17.66
N ASN A 78 -5.19 -13.13 18.94
CA ASN A 78 -4.23 -13.48 20.00
C ASN A 78 -2.78 -13.04 19.71
N LEU A 79 -2.58 -12.04 18.85
CA LEU A 79 -1.26 -11.45 18.62
C LEU A 79 -0.86 -10.52 19.76
N LEU A 80 -1.83 -9.88 20.41
CA LEU A 80 -1.58 -9.05 21.59
C LEU A 80 -2.37 -9.61 22.77
N THR A 81 -1.81 -9.43 23.97
CA THR A 81 -2.46 -9.84 25.20
C THR A 81 -2.99 -8.63 25.95
N LEU A 82 -4.12 -8.82 26.63
CA LEU A 82 -4.65 -7.81 27.55
C LEU A 82 -3.81 -7.81 28.83
N PRO A 83 -3.50 -6.65 29.42
CA PRO A 83 -2.88 -6.61 30.73
C PRO A 83 -3.79 -7.31 31.75
N SER A 84 -3.25 -8.37 32.37
CA SER A 84 -3.97 -9.12 33.41
C SER A 84 -4.45 -8.19 34.51
N THR A 85 -5.75 -8.15 34.74
CA THR A 85 -6.37 -7.39 35.83
C THR A 85 -6.07 -7.97 37.22
N SER A 86 -5.30 -9.06 37.30
CA SER A 86 -4.88 -9.72 38.53
C SER A 86 -3.56 -9.16 39.08
N ARG A 87 -3.55 -7.90 39.53
CA ARG A 87 -2.53 -7.39 40.47
C ARG A 87 -3.17 -6.70 41.67
N SER A 88 -3.17 -7.45 42.77
CA SER A 88 -2.87 -7.05 44.15
C SER A 88 -3.37 -5.66 44.59
N SER A 89 -4.43 -5.68 45.41
CA SER A 89 -5.07 -4.57 46.10
C SER A 89 -4.23 -3.86 47.19
N ASN A 90 -2.95 -3.52 46.94
CA ASN A 90 -2.03 -3.05 47.99
C ASN A 90 -1.13 -1.85 47.60
N ASP A 91 -1.48 -0.99 46.64
CA ASP A 91 -0.74 0.25 46.40
C ASP A 91 -1.65 1.49 46.53
N ASP A 92 -1.67 2.06 47.74
CA ASP A 92 -2.31 3.32 48.15
C ASP A 92 -1.66 4.58 47.53
N ASN A 93 -1.33 4.56 46.24
CA ASN A 93 -0.88 5.74 45.49
C ASN A 93 -1.92 6.11 44.42
N LEU A 94 -3.03 6.68 44.88
CA LEU A 94 -4.23 7.00 44.10
C LEU A 94 -4.03 8.04 42.98
N PHE A 95 -2.82 8.60 42.83
CA PHE A 95 -2.46 9.55 41.76
C PHE A 95 -1.46 9.01 40.73
N THR A 96 -0.86 7.83 40.93
CA THR A 96 0.07 7.20 39.96
C THR A 96 -0.54 5.98 39.26
N LEU A 97 -1.73 5.53 39.69
CA LEU A 97 -2.36 4.32 39.16
C LEU A 97 -2.91 4.48 37.72
N SER A 98 -3.24 5.70 37.29
CA SER A 98 -3.77 5.94 35.95
C SER A 98 -2.70 5.71 34.87
N SER A 99 -1.46 6.19 35.09
CA SER A 99 -0.39 6.03 34.10
C SER A 99 0.11 4.59 34.02
N HIS A 100 0.11 3.85 35.13
CA HIS A 100 0.60 2.47 35.15
C HIS A 100 -0.31 1.47 34.43
N ARG A 101 -1.61 1.75 34.28
CA ARG A 101 -2.53 0.86 33.54
C ARG A 101 -2.31 0.93 32.03
N CYS A 102 -1.92 2.09 31.50
CA CYS A 102 -1.70 2.28 30.06
C CYS A 102 -0.31 1.83 29.59
N ASN A 103 0.63 1.51 30.50
CA ASN A 103 2.01 1.15 30.15
C ASN A 103 2.13 -0.09 29.23
N PHE A 104 1.10 -0.92 29.13
CA PHE A 104 1.08 -2.11 28.27
C PHE A 104 0.41 -1.88 26.92
N ILE A 105 -0.27 -0.75 26.73
CA ILE A 105 -0.94 -0.41 25.49
C ILE A 105 0.06 0.33 24.59
N PRO A 106 0.32 -0.12 23.35
CA PRO A 106 1.28 0.54 22.47
C PRO A 106 0.87 1.99 22.18
N ASN A 107 1.71 2.97 22.50
CA ASN A 107 1.35 4.38 22.30
C ASN A 107 1.59 4.82 20.84
N GLY A 108 0.50 5.07 20.10
CA GLY A 108 0.52 5.49 18.70
C GLY A 108 0.62 4.35 17.68
N VAL A 109 0.32 4.66 16.42
CA VAL A 109 0.25 3.69 15.32
C VAL A 109 1.59 2.95 15.14
N SER A 110 2.71 3.66 15.18
CA SER A 110 4.04 3.04 14.99
C SER A 110 4.33 1.98 16.05
N ALA A 111 4.09 2.28 17.33
CA ALA A 111 4.30 1.32 18.42
C ALA A 111 3.38 0.10 18.29
N LEU A 112 2.12 0.30 17.88
CA LEU A 112 1.17 -0.77 17.63
C LEU A 112 1.65 -1.70 16.50
N LEU A 113 2.09 -1.14 15.38
CA LEU A 113 2.61 -1.93 14.26
C LEU A 113 3.84 -2.74 14.68
N THR A 114 4.79 -2.14 15.41
CA THR A 114 5.98 -2.84 15.92
C THR A 114 5.61 -3.98 16.86
N ALA A 115 4.63 -3.79 17.75
CA ALA A 115 4.17 -4.83 18.66
C ALA A 115 3.46 -5.99 17.95
N ILE A 116 2.72 -5.72 16.88
CA ILE A 116 2.09 -6.76 16.06
C ILE A 116 3.14 -7.49 15.23
N GLU A 117 4.10 -6.76 14.67
CA GLU A 117 5.15 -7.30 13.82
C GLU A 117 6.03 -8.33 14.54
N SER A 118 6.30 -8.16 15.84
CA SER A 118 7.08 -9.13 16.62
C SER A 118 6.44 -10.51 16.74
N GLU A 119 5.13 -10.61 16.48
CA GLU A 119 4.32 -11.82 16.63
C GLU A 119 3.96 -12.46 15.29
N LEU A 120 4.34 -11.82 14.18
CA LEU A 120 4.06 -12.28 12.82
C LEU A 120 5.24 -13.10 12.25
N PRO A 121 5.03 -13.86 11.15
CA PRO A 121 6.07 -14.65 10.52
C PRO A 121 7.33 -13.85 10.20
N THR A 122 8.50 -14.49 10.34
CA THR A 122 9.83 -13.89 10.08
C THR A 122 10.01 -13.34 8.65
N HIS A 123 9.18 -13.80 7.71
CA HIS A 123 9.19 -13.37 6.31
C HIS A 123 8.13 -12.29 6.00
N LEU A 124 7.53 -11.67 7.02
CA LEU A 124 6.49 -10.65 6.88
C LEU A 124 6.86 -9.59 5.83
N ASN A 125 8.07 -9.02 5.93
CA ASN A 125 8.52 -7.96 5.03
C ASN A 125 8.50 -8.38 3.55
N LEU A 126 8.81 -9.63 3.23
CA LEU A 126 8.72 -10.17 1.87
C LEU A 126 7.28 -10.08 1.33
N TYR A 127 6.30 -10.51 2.14
CA TYR A 127 4.89 -10.46 1.78
C TYR A 127 4.39 -9.03 1.62
N LEU A 128 4.70 -8.17 2.60
CA LEU A 128 4.29 -6.78 2.59
C LEU A 128 4.85 -6.05 1.37
N GLN A 129 6.13 -6.27 1.03
CA GLN A 129 6.76 -5.63 -0.13
C GLN A 129 6.14 -6.10 -1.44
N LEU A 130 5.91 -7.40 -1.63
CA LEU A 130 5.26 -7.90 -2.85
C LEU A 130 3.83 -7.37 -3.01
N ILE A 131 3.06 -7.30 -1.92
CA ILE A 131 1.70 -6.74 -1.97
C ILE A 131 1.76 -5.23 -2.29
N THR A 132 2.68 -4.50 -1.65
CA THR A 132 2.80 -3.04 -1.81
C THR A 132 3.34 -2.63 -3.17
N ALA A 133 4.32 -3.36 -3.72
CA ALA A 133 4.90 -3.10 -5.03
C ALA A 133 3.91 -3.33 -6.18
N SER A 134 2.86 -4.11 -5.95
CA SER A 134 1.87 -4.44 -6.98
C SER A 134 0.87 -3.31 -7.17
N ARG A 135 0.79 -2.77 -8.39
CA ARG A 135 -0.19 -1.72 -8.75
C ARG A 135 -1.64 -2.15 -8.58
N ARG A 136 -1.90 -3.45 -8.74
CA ARG A 136 -3.20 -4.08 -8.47
C ARG A 136 -3.00 -5.10 -7.36
N PRO A 137 -3.86 -5.13 -6.33
CA PRO A 137 -3.79 -6.16 -5.30
C PRO A 137 -3.64 -7.56 -5.93
N PRO A 138 -2.56 -8.31 -5.61
CA PRO A 138 -2.34 -9.62 -6.20
C PRO A 138 -3.35 -10.62 -5.63
N THR A 139 -3.79 -11.57 -6.45
CA THR A 139 -4.53 -12.72 -5.92
C THR A 139 -3.62 -13.56 -5.04
N ARG A 140 -4.20 -14.29 -4.07
CA ARG A 140 -3.44 -15.17 -3.18
C ARG A 140 -2.58 -16.17 -3.96
N GLN A 141 -3.17 -16.80 -4.98
CA GLN A 141 -2.48 -17.75 -5.86
C GLN A 141 -1.31 -17.10 -6.62
N ARG A 142 -1.48 -15.87 -7.11
CA ARG A 142 -0.42 -15.16 -7.85
C ARG A 142 0.74 -14.78 -6.93
N LEU A 143 0.47 -14.34 -5.71
CA LEU A 143 1.51 -14.04 -4.73
C LEU A 143 2.29 -15.31 -4.38
N ILE A 144 1.59 -16.41 -4.07
CA ILE A 144 2.23 -17.72 -3.79
C ILE A 144 3.14 -18.13 -4.96
N ALA A 145 2.64 -18.07 -6.19
CA ALA A 145 3.42 -18.43 -7.37
C ALA A 145 4.68 -17.56 -7.53
N ALA A 146 4.57 -16.26 -7.29
CA ALA A 146 5.72 -15.36 -7.32
C ALA A 146 6.78 -15.79 -6.30
N ILE A 147 6.40 -16.02 -5.05
CA ILE A 147 7.32 -16.37 -3.96
C ILE A 147 7.96 -17.74 -4.14
N VAL A 148 7.17 -18.75 -4.54
CA VAL A 148 7.70 -20.09 -4.85
C VAL A 148 8.76 -19.99 -5.92
N LEU A 149 8.49 -19.23 -6.99
CA LEU A 149 9.40 -19.11 -8.11
C LEU A 149 10.64 -18.30 -7.72
N THR A 150 10.51 -17.13 -7.09
CA THR A 150 11.63 -16.17 -6.94
C THR A 150 12.40 -16.33 -5.64
N ALA A 151 11.75 -16.75 -4.55
CA ALA A 151 12.35 -16.91 -3.22
C ALA A 151 12.52 -18.38 -2.80
N ASN A 152 12.16 -19.34 -3.66
CA ASN A 152 12.30 -20.79 -3.42
C ASN A 152 11.67 -21.28 -2.11
N ARG A 153 10.57 -20.65 -1.64
CA ARG A 153 9.86 -21.11 -0.45
C ARG A 153 8.77 -22.13 -0.81
N PRO A 154 8.61 -23.21 -0.02
CA PRO A 154 7.53 -24.17 -0.20
C PRO A 154 6.14 -23.55 -0.05
N THR A 155 5.20 -23.94 -0.92
CA THR A 155 3.81 -23.45 -0.93
C THR A 155 3.12 -23.56 0.43
N ASN A 156 3.28 -24.69 1.12
CA ASN A 156 2.63 -24.94 2.41
C ASN A 156 3.09 -23.96 3.51
N LEU A 157 4.37 -23.58 3.52
CA LEU A 157 4.87 -22.59 4.47
C LEU A 157 4.33 -21.20 4.14
N ILE A 158 4.26 -20.86 2.85
CA ILE A 158 3.71 -19.58 2.41
C ILE A 158 2.23 -19.47 2.79
N GLU A 159 1.45 -20.53 2.63
CA GLU A 159 0.04 -20.53 2.99
C GLU A 159 -0.18 -20.37 4.51
N SER A 160 0.66 -21.02 5.33
CA SER A 160 0.66 -20.85 6.79
C SER A 160 0.96 -19.40 7.17
N ASP A 161 2.06 -18.85 6.64
CA ASP A 161 2.47 -17.47 6.93
C ASP A 161 1.38 -16.46 6.51
N LEU A 162 0.75 -16.67 5.34
CA LEU A 162 -0.32 -15.80 4.86
C LEU A 162 -1.61 -15.91 5.69
N HIS A 163 -1.88 -17.06 6.30
CA HIS A 163 -3.00 -17.23 7.24
C HIS A 163 -2.71 -16.47 8.55
N GLU A 164 -1.48 -16.54 9.06
CA GLU A 164 -1.06 -15.75 10.23
C GLU A 164 -1.08 -14.23 9.98
N CYS A 165 -0.93 -13.80 8.72
CA CYS A 165 -1.04 -12.40 8.32
C CYS A 165 -2.49 -11.89 8.12
N GLU A 166 -3.53 -12.72 8.21
CA GLU A 166 -4.92 -12.27 8.07
C GLU A 166 -5.32 -11.07 8.95
N PRO A 167 -4.84 -10.93 10.20
CA PRO A 167 -5.18 -9.80 11.07
C PRO A 167 -4.73 -8.43 10.53
N ILE A 168 -3.79 -8.38 9.59
CA ILE A 168 -3.29 -7.14 8.98
C ILE A 168 -3.82 -6.90 7.55
N LEU A 169 -4.65 -7.81 7.03
CA LEU A 169 -5.24 -7.75 5.69
C LEU A 169 -6.66 -7.17 5.73
N GLU A 170 -6.96 -6.18 4.88
CA GLU A 170 -8.33 -5.75 4.62
C GLU A 170 -9.11 -6.81 3.83
N CYS A 171 -8.44 -7.49 2.89
CA CYS A 171 -8.99 -8.56 2.08
C CYS A 171 -7.95 -9.69 1.91
N THR A 172 -8.41 -10.94 1.96
CA THR A 172 -7.56 -12.13 1.85
C THR A 172 -7.39 -12.64 0.42
N ASP A 173 -8.32 -12.31 -0.48
CA ASP A 173 -8.17 -12.52 -1.92
C ASP A 173 -9.05 -11.53 -2.73
N PRO A 174 -8.46 -10.56 -3.46
CA PRO A 174 -7.02 -10.31 -3.56
C PRO A 174 -6.43 -9.78 -2.24
N LEU A 175 -5.13 -9.94 -2.06
CA LEU A 175 -4.42 -9.55 -0.84
C LEU A 175 -4.30 -8.02 -0.77
N ILE A 176 -5.03 -7.41 0.16
CA ILE A 176 -5.04 -5.97 0.39
C ILE A 176 -4.60 -5.70 1.83
N LEU A 177 -3.56 -4.89 2.01
CA LEU A 177 -3.10 -4.46 3.33
C LEU A 177 -4.03 -3.42 3.92
N ASN A 178 -4.31 -3.54 5.21
CA ASN A 178 -5.15 -2.60 5.93
C ASN A 178 -4.38 -1.31 6.28
N GLY A 179 -4.94 -0.15 5.97
CA GLY A 179 -4.50 1.17 6.43
C GLY A 179 -2.98 1.37 6.42
N ALA A 180 -2.40 1.66 7.59
CA ALA A 180 -0.98 2.03 7.71
C ALA A 180 0.00 0.94 7.24
N TRP A 181 -0.39 -0.35 7.24
CA TRP A 181 0.45 -1.42 6.69
C TRP A 181 0.77 -1.21 5.20
N ARG A 182 -0.18 -0.64 4.45
CA ARG A 182 -0.03 -0.34 3.02
C ARG A 182 0.99 0.77 2.76
N GLU A 183 1.14 1.66 3.72
CA GLU A 183 1.95 2.86 3.58
C GLU A 183 3.39 2.68 4.07
N ARG A 184 3.65 1.54 4.72
CA ARG A 184 4.93 1.19 5.33
C ARG A 184 6.13 1.45 4.42
N PHE A 185 6.02 1.14 3.12
CA PHE A 185 7.12 1.28 2.15
C PHE A 185 6.95 2.45 1.17
N ILE A 186 5.93 3.31 1.34
CA ILE A 186 5.66 4.39 0.37
C ILE A 186 6.69 5.52 0.47
N ASN A 187 7.14 5.86 1.68
CA ASN A 187 7.91 7.08 1.90
C ASN A 187 9.42 6.91 1.68
N ASP A 188 9.96 5.72 1.92
CA ASP A 188 11.42 5.50 2.02
C ASP A 188 12.02 4.72 0.83
N ASN A 189 11.29 4.61 -0.29
CA ASN A 189 11.66 3.76 -1.44
C ASN A 189 11.94 2.28 -1.06
N GLU A 190 11.50 1.82 0.11
CA GLU A 190 11.82 0.49 0.64
C GLU A 190 11.11 -0.66 -0.09
N CYS A 191 10.37 -0.38 -1.16
CA CYS A 191 9.65 -1.40 -1.93
C CYS A 191 10.49 -2.01 -3.08
N GLU A 192 11.78 -1.67 -3.17
CA GLU A 192 12.69 -2.10 -4.25
C GLU A 192 12.80 -3.62 -4.41
N GLU A 193 12.87 -4.37 -3.32
CA GLU A 193 12.94 -5.83 -3.37
C GLU A 193 11.61 -6.42 -3.87
N GLY A 194 10.47 -5.87 -3.44
CA GLY A 194 9.15 -6.19 -4.00
C GLY A 194 9.09 -6.02 -5.53
N HIS A 195 9.57 -4.89 -6.05
CA HIS A 195 9.67 -4.68 -7.50
C HIS A 195 10.61 -5.66 -8.18
N THR A 196 11.76 -5.94 -7.57
CA THR A 196 12.75 -6.88 -8.11
C THR A 196 12.17 -8.29 -8.25
N LEU A 197 11.46 -8.78 -7.23
CA LEU A 197 10.85 -10.10 -7.25
C LEU A 197 9.73 -10.19 -8.28
N TRP A 198 8.89 -9.17 -8.41
CA TRP A 198 7.88 -9.15 -9.48
C TRP A 198 8.50 -9.14 -10.88
N ALA A 199 9.58 -8.38 -11.08
CA ALA A 199 10.31 -8.39 -12.34
C ALA A 199 10.87 -9.79 -12.66
N GLN A 200 11.49 -10.45 -11.68
CA GLN A 200 11.99 -11.82 -11.85
C GLN A 200 10.87 -12.82 -12.13
N PHE A 201 9.72 -12.68 -11.46
CA PHE A 201 8.56 -13.53 -11.69
C PHE A 201 8.05 -13.42 -13.14
N ILE A 202 7.88 -12.18 -13.64
CA ILE A 202 7.43 -11.94 -15.01
C ILE A 202 8.48 -12.43 -16.02
N GLN A 203 9.76 -12.19 -15.75
CA GLN A 203 10.84 -12.65 -16.62
C GLN A 203 10.86 -14.18 -16.78
N ARG A 204 10.55 -14.92 -15.71
CA ARG A 204 10.53 -16.40 -15.72
C ARG A 204 9.22 -16.99 -16.28
N THR A 205 8.11 -16.26 -16.19
CA THR A 205 6.80 -16.73 -16.65
C THR A 205 6.43 -16.26 -18.06
N GLY A 206 7.13 -15.24 -18.58
CA GLY A 206 6.88 -14.67 -19.90
C GLY A 206 5.95 -13.45 -19.89
N CYS A 207 5.86 -12.77 -21.04
CA CYS A 207 4.93 -11.66 -21.25
C CYS A 207 3.96 -11.99 -22.40
N ASP A 208 2.82 -12.62 -22.09
CA ASP A 208 1.85 -13.01 -23.12
C ASP A 208 0.96 -11.84 -23.58
N THR A 209 0.96 -10.72 -22.84
CA THR A 209 0.11 -9.57 -23.13
C THR A 209 0.89 -8.27 -23.01
N LEU A 210 0.43 -7.24 -23.75
CA LEU A 210 0.96 -5.88 -23.62
C LEU A 210 0.83 -5.35 -22.19
N GLN A 211 -0.24 -5.71 -21.47
CA GLN A 211 -0.39 -5.33 -20.06
C GLN A 211 0.74 -5.93 -19.23
N THR A 212 1.06 -7.21 -19.39
CA THR A 212 2.15 -7.88 -18.66
C THR A 212 3.50 -7.22 -18.98
N LEU A 213 3.75 -6.85 -20.23
CA LEU A 213 4.98 -6.15 -20.62
C LEU A 213 5.09 -4.76 -19.98
N ILE A 214 3.99 -4.00 -19.92
CA ILE A 214 3.96 -2.68 -19.27
C ILE A 214 4.17 -2.82 -17.75
N GLU A 215 3.55 -3.82 -17.11
CA GLU A 215 3.81 -4.12 -15.69
C GLU A 215 5.26 -4.57 -15.47
N PHE A 216 5.85 -5.32 -16.41
CA PHE A 216 7.26 -5.71 -16.33
C PHE A 216 8.17 -4.49 -16.36
N ALA A 217 7.94 -3.57 -17.30
CA ALA A 217 8.69 -2.33 -17.38
C ALA A 217 8.54 -1.47 -16.12
N TYR A 218 7.35 -1.45 -15.51
CA TYR A 218 7.13 -0.79 -14.23
C TYR A 218 8.01 -1.39 -13.13
N HIS A 219 7.99 -2.71 -12.96
CA HIS A 219 8.83 -3.36 -11.95
C HIS A 219 10.34 -3.22 -12.25
N LEU A 220 10.77 -3.21 -13.50
CA LEU A 220 12.17 -2.93 -13.87
C LEU A 220 12.57 -1.48 -13.61
N ALA A 221 11.69 -0.52 -13.83
CA ALA A 221 11.97 0.89 -13.58
C ALA A 221 12.14 1.20 -12.09
N HIS A 222 11.43 0.45 -11.22
CA HIS A 222 11.43 0.64 -9.77
C HIS A 222 12.22 -0.41 -8.99
N SER A 223 12.85 -1.37 -9.66
CA SER A 223 13.83 -2.27 -9.03
C SER A 223 15.19 -1.58 -8.94
N GLY A 224 15.90 -1.78 -7.82
CA GLY A 224 17.30 -1.40 -7.66
C GLY A 224 17.63 0.09 -7.71
N GLY A 225 17.06 0.87 -6.79
CA GLY A 225 17.50 2.23 -6.45
C GLY A 225 17.12 3.33 -7.41
N LYS A 226 16.69 4.48 -6.88
CA LYS A 226 16.64 5.76 -7.62
C LYS A 226 17.99 5.97 -8.33
N CYS A 227 18.04 5.87 -9.64
CA CYS A 227 17.81 6.96 -10.59
C CYS A 227 18.67 8.22 -10.36
N PHE A 228 19.64 8.34 -11.27
CA PHE A 228 20.15 9.54 -11.95
C PHE A 228 21.47 10.21 -11.53
N ILE A 229 22.16 9.83 -10.46
CA ILE A 229 23.47 10.49 -10.15
C ILE A 229 24.64 9.54 -9.89
N ASP A 230 24.47 8.31 -9.38
CA ASP A 230 25.64 7.52 -8.96
C ASP A 230 25.54 6.01 -9.29
N PHE A 231 26.51 5.55 -10.09
CA PHE A 231 27.13 4.20 -10.08
C PHE A 231 26.32 2.92 -10.35
N ASN A 232 25.47 2.85 -11.40
CA ASN A 232 25.28 1.55 -12.11
C ASN A 232 24.62 1.64 -13.50
N GLU A 233 25.25 2.35 -14.45
CA GLU A 233 24.81 2.39 -15.86
C GLU A 233 24.60 0.99 -16.47
N LEU A 234 25.39 0.01 -16.04
CA LEU A 234 25.32 -1.37 -16.54
C LEU A 234 23.94 -2.00 -16.29
N HIS A 235 23.38 -1.83 -15.09
CA HIS A 235 22.07 -2.39 -14.77
C HIS A 235 20.94 -1.71 -15.55
N TYR A 236 21.07 -0.42 -15.84
CA TYR A 236 20.07 0.29 -16.63
C TYR A 236 20.07 -0.17 -18.10
N LEU A 237 21.26 -0.34 -18.70
CA LEU A 237 21.41 -0.90 -20.04
C LEU A 237 20.88 -2.34 -20.13
N ASP A 238 21.11 -3.15 -19.09
CA ASP A 238 20.57 -4.50 -19.01
C ASP A 238 19.02 -4.50 -19.00
N ARG A 239 18.38 -3.59 -18.24
CA ARG A 239 16.90 -3.45 -18.23
C ARG A 239 16.35 -3.06 -19.61
N ILE A 240 17.03 -2.15 -20.31
CA ILE A 240 16.68 -1.78 -21.70
C ILE A 240 16.76 -2.99 -22.62
N ARG A 241 17.87 -3.76 -22.54
CA ARG A 241 18.07 -4.96 -23.34
C ARG A 241 16.98 -6.00 -23.06
N ILE A 242 16.71 -6.29 -21.79
CA ILE A 242 15.67 -7.22 -21.37
C ILE A 242 14.30 -6.82 -21.92
N LEU A 243 13.90 -5.54 -21.78
CA LEU A 243 12.59 -5.13 -22.32
C LEU A 243 12.50 -5.24 -23.84
N ARG A 244 13.60 -4.98 -24.56
CA ARG A 244 13.64 -5.18 -26.01
C ARG A 244 13.53 -6.66 -26.38
N GLU A 245 14.17 -7.55 -25.64
CA GLU A 245 14.04 -9.01 -25.82
C GLU A 245 12.59 -9.49 -25.63
N PHE A 246 11.80 -8.79 -24.81
CA PHE A 246 10.37 -9.04 -24.61
C PHE A 246 9.46 -8.23 -25.56
N GLY A 247 10.02 -7.54 -26.57
CA GLY A 247 9.28 -6.88 -27.63
C GLY A 247 8.81 -5.45 -27.34
N ALA A 248 9.44 -4.74 -26.40
CA ALA A 248 9.09 -3.34 -26.12
C ALA A 248 9.32 -2.39 -27.30
N ASP A 249 10.16 -2.75 -28.27
CA ASP A 249 10.36 -2.01 -29.53
C ASP A 249 9.21 -2.18 -30.54
N MET A 250 8.30 -3.13 -30.30
CA MET A 250 7.13 -3.38 -31.14
C MET A 250 5.86 -2.66 -30.65
N ILE A 251 5.94 -1.86 -29.58
CA ILE A 251 4.74 -1.26 -28.96
C ILE A 251 4.59 0.22 -29.31
N GLU A 252 3.35 0.62 -29.55
CA GLU A 252 2.94 2.02 -29.72
C GLU A 252 2.04 2.45 -28.56
N LEU A 253 2.47 3.45 -27.81
CA LEU A 253 1.74 4.02 -26.68
C LEU A 253 1.03 5.32 -27.10
N LYS A 254 -0.26 5.42 -26.78
CA LYS A 254 -1.03 6.66 -27.04
C LYS A 254 -0.74 7.78 -26.03
N CYS A 255 -0.24 7.41 -24.86
CA CYS A 255 0.12 8.30 -23.75
C CYS A 255 1.20 7.66 -22.86
N PRO A 256 1.89 8.45 -22.02
CA PRO A 256 2.74 7.93 -20.95
C PRO A 256 1.99 6.91 -20.08
N VAL A 257 2.72 5.91 -19.58
CA VAL A 257 2.19 4.85 -18.73
C VAL A 257 2.72 5.01 -17.31
N PHE A 258 1.80 5.06 -16.36
CA PHE A 258 2.04 5.01 -14.92
C PHE A 258 2.80 6.22 -14.34
N ASP A 259 4.09 6.31 -14.61
CA ASP A 259 5.00 7.34 -14.16
C ASP A 259 6.09 7.61 -15.20
N TYR A 260 6.89 8.63 -14.92
CA TYR A 260 7.97 9.04 -15.81
C TYR A 260 9.02 7.93 -16.00
N MET A 261 9.41 7.23 -14.93
CA MET A 261 10.51 6.25 -14.96
C MET A 261 10.14 5.04 -15.83
N THR A 262 8.92 4.54 -15.68
CA THR A 262 8.37 3.46 -16.49
C THR A 262 8.28 3.84 -17.97
N THR A 263 7.77 5.05 -18.24
CA THR A 263 7.63 5.56 -19.60
C THR A 263 8.99 5.77 -20.26
N ASP A 264 9.95 6.38 -19.56
CA ASP A 264 11.31 6.60 -20.05
C ASP A 264 11.98 5.27 -20.40
N LEU A 265 11.93 4.29 -19.49
CA LEU A 265 12.53 2.98 -19.72
C LEU A 265 11.95 2.27 -20.95
N LEU A 266 10.62 2.30 -21.15
CA LEU A 266 9.98 1.75 -22.34
C LEU A 266 10.43 2.45 -23.64
N VAL A 267 10.48 3.79 -23.63
CA VAL A 267 10.93 4.56 -24.80
C VAL A 267 12.39 4.23 -25.13
N LYS A 268 13.25 4.09 -24.11
CA LYS A 268 14.65 3.68 -24.29
C LYS A 268 14.79 2.24 -24.80
N ALA A 269 13.87 1.35 -24.44
CA ALA A 269 13.78 -0.01 -24.99
C ALA A 269 13.36 -0.03 -26.46
N GLY A 270 12.58 0.96 -26.90
CA GLY A 270 12.18 1.16 -28.30
C GLY A 270 10.71 1.54 -28.51
N ALA A 271 9.91 1.64 -27.43
CA ALA A 271 8.49 1.96 -27.52
C ALA A 271 8.26 3.37 -28.12
N VAL A 272 7.28 3.49 -29.02
CA VAL A 272 6.95 4.76 -29.66
C VAL A 272 5.73 5.40 -28.99
N ILE A 273 5.82 6.68 -28.61
CA ILE A 273 4.66 7.43 -28.09
C ILE A 273 4.05 8.28 -29.22
N LEU A 274 2.87 7.89 -29.72
CA LEU A 274 2.24 8.46 -30.92
C LEU A 274 1.86 9.96 -30.80
N ASN A 275 1.85 10.54 -29.59
CA ASN A 275 1.37 11.91 -29.33
C ASN A 275 2.43 12.88 -28.76
N GLN A 276 3.72 12.67 -28.99
CA GLN A 276 4.80 13.52 -28.41
C GLN A 276 4.69 15.03 -28.71
N ARG A 277 3.94 15.45 -29.74
CA ARG A 277 3.82 16.88 -30.11
C ARG A 277 3.08 17.77 -29.09
N GLN A 278 2.55 17.24 -27.97
CA GLN A 278 1.81 18.04 -26.99
C GLN A 278 2.30 17.97 -25.52
N GLN A 279 3.40 17.27 -25.21
CA GLN A 279 3.81 17.03 -23.82
C GLN A 279 5.19 17.63 -23.46
N LYS A 280 5.31 18.96 -23.49
CA LYS A 280 6.19 19.66 -22.54
C LYS A 280 5.43 19.79 -21.22
N VAL A 281 5.44 18.74 -20.39
CA VAL A 281 4.86 18.79 -19.04
C VAL A 281 5.97 18.55 -18.03
N ARG A 282 6.13 19.53 -17.13
CA ARG A 282 7.09 19.53 -16.02
C ARG A 282 6.87 18.30 -15.13
N PRO A 283 7.90 17.79 -14.44
CA PRO A 283 7.70 16.76 -13.43
C PRO A 283 6.83 17.37 -12.32
N SER A 284 5.62 16.87 -12.18
CA SER A 284 4.71 17.23 -11.10
C SER A 284 4.11 15.95 -10.55
N TYR A 285 4.59 15.63 -9.34
CA TYR A 285 4.09 14.74 -8.29
C TYR A 285 2.92 13.81 -8.64
N SER A 286 3.16 12.51 -8.47
CA SER A 286 2.16 11.45 -8.55
C SER A 286 1.10 11.65 -7.47
N PHE A 287 -0.09 12.12 -7.86
CA PHE A 287 -1.30 11.94 -7.07
C PHE A 287 -1.88 10.55 -7.36
N ILE A 288 -2.03 9.73 -6.33
CA ILE A 288 -2.82 8.50 -6.42
C ILE A 288 -4.29 8.92 -6.51
N ILE A 289 -4.85 8.91 -7.73
CA ILE A 289 -6.31 8.97 -7.92
C ILE A 289 -6.83 7.54 -7.79
N VAL A 290 -7.41 7.20 -6.63
CA VAL A 290 -8.17 5.96 -6.47
C VAL A 290 -9.52 6.15 -7.17
N PHE A 291 -9.66 5.60 -8.37
CA PHE A 291 -10.98 5.42 -8.99
C PHE A 291 -11.67 4.21 -8.36
N TYR A 292 -12.55 4.43 -7.38
CA TYR A 292 -13.61 3.47 -7.08
C TYR A 292 -14.69 3.59 -8.15
N CYS A 293 -14.53 2.84 -9.25
CA CYS A 293 -15.61 2.59 -10.19
C CYS A 293 -16.58 1.58 -9.54
N PHE A 294 -17.61 2.09 -8.86
CA PHE A 294 -18.84 1.33 -8.61
C PHE A 294 -19.52 1.04 -9.96
N ARG A 295 -19.07 0.01 -10.67
CA ARG A 295 -19.75 -0.46 -11.88
C ARG A 295 -20.82 -1.47 -11.48
N LYS A 296 -21.99 -0.94 -11.11
CA LYS A 296 -23.23 -1.71 -11.26
C LYS A 296 -23.39 -1.96 -12.76
N TRP A 297 -23.23 -3.22 -13.15
CA TRP A 297 -23.54 -3.71 -14.49
C TRP A 297 -24.97 -3.30 -14.85
N ILE A 298 -25.11 -2.50 -15.91
CA ILE A 298 -26.35 -2.45 -16.68
C ILE A 298 -25.99 -3.08 -18.03
N ASN A 299 -26.41 -4.33 -18.19
CA ASN A 299 -26.54 -5.01 -19.46
C ASN A 299 -27.41 -4.17 -20.38
N ILE A 300 -26.90 -3.74 -21.53
CA ILE A 300 -27.72 -3.59 -22.74
C ILE A 300 -26.88 -4.15 -23.90
N TYR A 301 -27.24 -5.36 -24.30
CA TYR A 301 -26.98 -5.89 -25.62
C TYR A 301 -27.81 -5.11 -26.64
N TYR A 302 -27.19 -4.75 -27.76
CA TYR A 302 -27.77 -4.91 -29.09
C TYR A 302 -26.77 -5.72 -29.92
#